data_AF-A0A197K0L4-F1
#
_entry.id   AF-A0A197K0L4-F1
#
_cell.length_a   1.000
_cell.length_b   1.000
_cell.length_c   1.000
_cell.angle_alpha   90.00
_cell.angle_beta   90.00
_cell.angle_gamma   90.00
#
_symmetry.space_group_name_H-M   'P 1'
#
loop_
_entity.id
_entity.type
_entity.pdbx_description
1 polymer ?
#
loop_
_entity_poly.entity_id
_entity_poly.type
_entity_poly.pdbx_seq_one_letter_code
_entity_poly.pdbx_strand_id
1 'polypeptide(L)'
;MKFGKQIQFQQIPEWQSHYMSYKGLKKIINSLIQEKAQISVTIAASPPPLGSEPEPESQEAEAAASLLPEDENSTFLQSQKAAFFFKLERELEKVNSFYLQKESELKVRLRSLIDKEKVILSRQGRPGTSSSINSLKEAFKQFEQDLNKLQKFVETNGTGFRKILKKWDKRSKSTTKELYLARQVDLQPCFNQDAMVELADSAAHHLLGLDDIQQGRPSSAPSSPVSSKPAPAHSYAPSSPMQQQMDELETDLFNALTANQASRAQRTVP
;
A
#
# COMPACT_ATOMS: atom_id res chain seq x y z
N MET A 1 16.52 11.23 -5.88
CA MET A 1 17.02 9.88 -5.56
C MET A 1 16.92 9.45 -4.07
N LYS A 2 16.33 10.24 -3.15
CA LYS A 2 16.43 9.99 -1.69
C LYS A 2 15.32 9.13 -1.04
N PHE A 3 14.26 8.78 -1.77
CA PHE A 3 13.07 8.16 -1.16
C PHE A 3 13.33 6.80 -0.49
N GLY A 4 14.21 5.96 -1.03
CA GLY A 4 14.49 4.65 -0.43
C GLY A 4 15.12 4.72 0.97
N LYS A 5 15.92 5.76 1.25
CA LYS A 5 16.43 6.03 2.61
C LYS A 5 15.38 6.73 3.46
N GLN A 6 14.61 7.64 2.85
CA GLN A 6 13.57 8.39 3.54
C GLN A 6 12.46 7.49 4.08
N ILE A 7 11.98 6.51 3.30
CA ILE A 7 10.94 5.59 3.76
C ILE A 7 11.42 4.80 4.97
N GLN A 8 12.67 4.31 4.97
CA GLN A 8 13.26 3.60 6.11
C GLN A 8 13.36 4.46 7.37
N PHE A 9 13.70 5.74 7.21
CA PHE A 9 13.79 6.67 8.34
C PHE A 9 12.40 7.08 8.87
N GLN A 10 11.39 7.18 8.01
CA GLN A 10 10.03 7.56 8.38
C GLN A 10 9.22 6.40 8.97
N GLN A 11 9.70 5.17 8.83
CA GLN A 11 9.04 3.98 9.36
C GLN A 11 8.93 4.04 10.89
N ILE A 12 7.75 3.66 11.38
CA ILE A 12 7.55 3.41 12.79
C ILE A 12 8.30 2.12 13.14
N PRO A 13 9.23 2.14 14.13
CA PRO A 13 10.08 0.99 14.45
C PRO A 13 9.31 -0.31 14.70
N GLU A 14 8.17 -0.21 15.38
CA GLU A 14 7.31 -1.35 15.73
C GLU A 14 6.64 -1.98 14.51
N TRP A 15 6.49 -1.25 13.40
CA TRP A 15 5.67 -1.67 12.25
C TRP A 15 6.50 -1.89 10.97
N GLN A 16 7.84 -1.87 11.06
CA GLN A 16 8.76 -1.91 9.92
C GLN A 16 8.48 -3.04 8.93
N SER A 17 8.14 -4.24 9.42
CA SER A 17 7.83 -5.43 8.61
C SER A 17 6.60 -5.27 7.72
N HIS A 18 5.64 -4.43 8.13
CA HIS A 18 4.37 -4.24 7.44
C HIS A 18 4.42 -3.15 6.38
N TYR A 19 5.45 -2.30 6.38
CA TYR A 19 5.65 -1.34 5.29
C TYR A 19 5.98 -2.04 3.98
N MET A 20 5.56 -1.44 2.87
CA MET A 20 5.93 -1.90 1.55
C MET A 20 7.46 -1.89 1.36
N SER A 21 7.99 -2.99 0.85
CA SER A 21 9.41 -3.19 0.54
C SER A 21 9.82 -2.44 -0.73
N TYR A 22 9.94 -1.11 -0.63
CA TYR A 22 10.36 -0.28 -1.75
C TYR A 22 11.74 -0.67 -2.29
N LYS A 23 12.66 -1.11 -1.42
CA LYS A 23 13.99 -1.61 -1.83
C LYS A 23 13.86 -2.90 -2.64
N GLY A 24 13.00 -3.84 -2.21
CA GLY A 24 12.74 -5.10 -2.92
C GLY A 24 12.14 -4.87 -4.30
N LEU A 25 11.07 -4.08 -4.39
CA LEU A 25 10.43 -3.75 -5.67
C LEU A 25 11.38 -3.02 -6.63
N LYS A 26 12.22 -2.11 -6.10
CA LYS A 26 13.25 -1.46 -6.91
C LYS A 26 14.29 -2.46 -7.43
N LYS A 27 14.70 -3.44 -6.60
CA LYS A 27 15.63 -4.50 -7.03
C LYS A 27 15.04 -5.33 -8.15
N ILE A 28 13.74 -5.68 -8.08
CA ILE A 28 13.06 -6.41 -9.15
C ILE A 28 13.16 -5.62 -10.47
N ILE A 29 12.77 -4.35 -10.49
CA ILE A 29 12.85 -3.51 -11.71
C ILE A 29 14.28 -3.47 -12.26
N ASN A 30 15.28 -3.35 -11.40
CA ASN A 30 16.68 -3.30 -11.84
C ASN A 30 17.20 -4.66 -12.33
N SER A 31 16.84 -5.75 -11.64
CA SER A 31 17.29 -7.11 -11.96
C SER A 31 16.76 -7.56 -13.31
N LEU A 32 15.53 -7.19 -13.65
CA LEU A 32 14.95 -7.52 -14.95
C LEU A 32 15.70 -6.85 -16.11
N ILE A 33 16.22 -5.65 -15.91
CA ILE A 33 17.07 -4.98 -16.91
C ILE A 33 18.42 -5.71 -17.04
N GLN A 34 18.98 -6.17 -15.92
CA GLN A 34 20.29 -6.84 -15.89
C GLN A 34 20.25 -8.27 -16.42
N GLU A 35 19.20 -9.02 -16.12
CA GLU A 35 18.96 -10.38 -16.63
C GLU A 35 18.86 -10.37 -18.16
N LYS A 36 18.22 -9.34 -18.73
CA LYS A 36 18.21 -9.14 -20.18
C LYS A 36 19.60 -8.98 -20.77
N ALA A 37 20.46 -8.17 -20.14
CA ALA A 37 21.82 -7.91 -20.63
C ALA A 37 22.66 -9.20 -20.67
N GLN A 38 22.46 -10.10 -19.70
CA GLN A 38 23.15 -11.40 -19.69
C GLN A 38 22.60 -12.36 -20.76
N ILE A 39 21.27 -12.42 -20.95
CA ILE A 39 20.64 -13.25 -21.99
C ILE A 39 21.09 -12.82 -23.40
N SER A 40 21.20 -11.52 -23.67
CA SER A 40 21.71 -11.02 -24.96
C SER A 40 23.16 -11.40 -25.23
N VAL A 41 24.02 -11.45 -24.20
CA VAL A 41 25.42 -11.87 -24.35
C VAL A 41 25.51 -13.37 -24.66
N THR A 42 24.66 -14.20 -24.04
CA THR A 42 24.63 -15.64 -24.31
C THR A 42 24.07 -16.02 -25.68
N ILE A 43 23.24 -15.18 -26.31
CA ILE A 43 22.68 -15.44 -27.65
C ILE A 43 23.60 -14.92 -28.76
N ALA A 44 24.37 -13.84 -28.52
CA ALA A 44 25.36 -13.32 -29.46
C ALA A 44 26.66 -14.16 -29.50
N ALA A 45 26.92 -14.97 -28.48
CA ALA A 45 28.02 -15.92 -28.45
C ALA A 45 27.66 -17.22 -29.18
N SER A 46 27.76 -17.21 -30.51
CA SER A 46 28.02 -18.45 -31.27
C SER A 46 29.36 -19.04 -30.79
N PRO A 47 29.53 -20.38 -30.69
CA PRO A 47 30.65 -20.97 -29.95
C PRO A 47 32.00 -20.61 -30.61
N PRO A 48 32.95 -19.99 -29.87
CA PRO A 48 34.33 -19.87 -30.34
C PRO A 48 35.01 -21.24 -30.27
N PRO A 49 35.92 -21.56 -31.21
CA PRO A 49 36.65 -22.81 -31.19
C PRO A 49 37.58 -22.88 -29.97
N LEU A 50 37.67 -24.10 -29.44
CA LEU A 50 38.49 -24.55 -28.32
C LEU A 50 39.86 -23.85 -28.24
N GLY A 51 40.09 -23.06 -27.19
CA GLY A 51 41.44 -22.70 -26.73
C GLY A 51 41.74 -21.22 -26.59
N SER A 52 41.22 -20.59 -25.53
CA SER A 52 41.94 -19.61 -24.70
C SER A 52 41.04 -19.15 -23.56
N GLU A 53 41.50 -19.28 -22.32
CA GLU A 53 40.94 -18.53 -21.19
C GLU A 53 41.03 -17.03 -21.50
N PRO A 54 40.01 -16.26 -21.12
CA PRO A 54 40.25 -15.33 -20.03
C PRO A 54 39.07 -15.18 -19.04
N GLU A 55 39.44 -14.88 -17.79
CA GLU A 55 38.58 -14.39 -16.73
C GLU A 55 37.70 -13.20 -17.16
N PRO A 56 36.48 -13.01 -16.62
CA PRO A 56 35.77 -11.76 -16.77
C PRO A 56 35.92 -10.91 -15.50
N GLU A 57 36.76 -9.88 -15.61
CA GLU A 57 36.66 -8.70 -14.76
C GLU A 57 35.31 -8.02 -14.97
N SER A 58 34.65 -7.70 -13.86
CA SER A 58 33.30 -7.14 -13.71
C SER A 58 33.02 -5.77 -14.38
N GLN A 59 33.88 -5.27 -15.27
CA GLN A 59 33.77 -3.94 -15.89
C GLN A 59 33.28 -3.96 -17.35
N GLU A 60 33.48 -5.05 -18.11
CA GLU A 60 33.06 -5.12 -19.52
C GLU A 60 31.55 -5.34 -19.70
N ALA A 61 30.89 -5.95 -18.70
CA ALA A 61 29.44 -6.15 -18.69
C ALA A 61 28.64 -4.83 -18.57
N GLU A 62 29.21 -3.79 -17.95
CA GLU A 62 28.57 -2.47 -17.88
C GLU A 62 28.64 -1.70 -19.21
N ALA A 63 29.71 -1.91 -20.00
CA ALA A 63 29.88 -1.26 -21.30
C ALA A 63 28.96 -1.89 -22.38
N ALA A 64 28.80 -3.21 -22.37
CA ALA A 64 27.90 -3.91 -23.30
C ALA A 64 26.40 -3.59 -23.04
N ALA A 65 26.02 -3.35 -21.78
CA ALA A 65 24.66 -2.98 -21.42
C ALA A 65 24.21 -1.61 -21.99
N SER A 66 25.16 -0.76 -22.38
CA SER A 66 24.89 0.57 -22.94
C SER A 66 24.77 0.60 -24.47
N LEU A 67 25.00 -0.54 -25.16
CA LEU A 67 25.00 -0.64 -26.63
C LEU A 67 23.72 -1.23 -27.25
N LEU A 68 22.77 -1.68 -26.43
CA LEU A 68 21.47 -2.15 -26.93
C LEU A 68 20.49 -0.99 -27.11
N PRO A 69 19.67 -0.98 -28.19
CA PRO A 69 18.67 0.07 -28.40
C PRO A 69 17.76 0.22 -27.17
N GLU A 70 17.51 1.45 -26.70
CA GLU A 70 16.69 1.65 -25.49
C GLU A 70 15.26 1.05 -25.58
N ASP A 71 14.74 0.86 -26.79
CA ASP A 71 13.40 0.29 -27.04
C ASP A 71 13.30 -1.21 -26.72
N GLU A 72 14.40 -1.93 -26.89
CA GLU A 72 14.52 -3.34 -26.56
C GLU A 72 14.35 -3.56 -25.05
N ASN A 73 14.98 -2.72 -24.21
CA ASN A 73 14.89 -2.81 -22.74
C ASN A 73 13.47 -2.52 -22.22
N SER A 74 12.79 -1.56 -22.84
CA SER A 74 11.40 -1.21 -22.52
C SER A 74 10.47 -2.40 -22.78
N THR A 75 10.63 -3.04 -23.94
CA THR A 75 9.80 -4.17 -24.38
C THR A 75 9.97 -5.40 -23.47
N PHE A 76 11.20 -5.70 -23.06
CA PHE A 76 11.44 -6.80 -22.11
C PHE A 76 10.80 -6.53 -20.74
N LEU A 77 10.91 -5.31 -20.21
CA LEU A 77 10.23 -4.96 -18.96
C LEU A 77 8.71 -5.09 -19.08
N GLN A 78 8.14 -4.73 -20.23
CA GLN A 78 6.71 -4.94 -20.49
C GLN A 78 6.34 -6.43 -20.53
N SER A 79 7.19 -7.30 -21.08
CA SER A 79 6.96 -8.77 -21.06
C SER A 79 6.91 -9.33 -19.63
N GLN A 80 7.65 -8.70 -18.71
CA GLN A 80 7.72 -9.11 -17.31
C GLN A 80 6.78 -8.32 -16.39
N LYS A 81 5.82 -7.60 -16.97
CA LYS A 81 4.82 -6.80 -16.25
C LYS A 81 4.10 -7.63 -15.18
N ALA A 82 3.60 -8.82 -15.54
CA ALA A 82 2.85 -9.67 -14.62
C ALA A 82 3.63 -10.02 -13.35
N ALA A 83 4.92 -10.36 -13.47
CA ALA A 83 5.74 -10.73 -12.32
C ALA A 83 5.99 -9.54 -11.36
N PHE A 84 6.20 -8.34 -11.91
CA PHE A 84 6.34 -7.13 -11.09
C PHE A 84 5.04 -6.78 -10.37
N PHE A 85 3.91 -6.77 -11.09
CA PHE A 85 2.62 -6.42 -10.50
C PHE A 85 2.14 -7.46 -9.48
N PHE A 86 2.39 -8.74 -9.70
CA PHE A 86 2.15 -9.78 -8.70
C PHE A 86 2.89 -9.49 -7.37
N LYS A 87 4.16 -9.07 -7.43
CA LYS A 87 4.91 -8.70 -6.23
C LYS A 87 4.42 -7.40 -5.62
N LEU A 88 4.01 -6.44 -6.44
CA LEU A 88 3.42 -5.18 -5.98
C LEU A 88 2.09 -5.40 -5.23
N GLU A 89 1.24 -6.27 -5.76
CA GLU A 89 -0.04 -6.67 -5.15
C GLU A 89 0.17 -7.34 -3.80
N ARG A 90 1.17 -8.23 -3.67
CA ARG A 90 1.49 -8.85 -2.36
C ARG A 90 1.91 -7.81 -1.33
N GLU A 91 2.65 -6.78 -1.75
CA GLU A 91 3.00 -5.69 -0.85
C GLU A 91 1.78 -4.81 -0.51
N LEU A 92 0.85 -4.62 -1.44
CA LEU A 92 -0.41 -3.90 -1.22
C LEU A 92 -1.30 -4.65 -0.23
N GLU A 93 -1.50 -5.94 -0.44
CA GLU A 93 -2.27 -6.84 0.44
C GLU A 93 -1.69 -6.84 1.87
N LYS A 94 -0.36 -6.90 2.01
CA LYS A 94 0.32 -6.83 3.30
C LYS A 94 0.04 -5.51 4.04
N VAL A 95 0.17 -4.37 3.33
CA VAL A 95 -0.09 -3.04 3.90
C VAL A 95 -1.57 -2.92 4.31
N ASN A 96 -2.48 -3.37 3.45
CA ASN A 96 -3.91 -3.29 3.69
C ASN A 96 -4.34 -4.19 4.87
N SER A 97 -3.82 -5.42 4.94
CA SER A 97 -4.12 -6.34 6.03
C SER A 97 -3.69 -5.78 7.38
N PHE A 98 -2.50 -5.18 7.45
CA PHE A 98 -2.02 -4.55 8.67
C PHE A 98 -2.87 -3.32 9.06
N TYR A 99 -3.27 -2.50 8.09
CA TYR A 99 -4.15 -1.37 8.32
C TYR A 99 -5.49 -1.82 8.90
N LEU A 100 -6.17 -2.78 8.27
CA LEU A 100 -7.47 -3.29 8.72
C LEU A 100 -7.41 -3.84 10.14
N GLN A 101 -6.33 -4.56 10.45
CA GLN A 101 -6.08 -5.01 11.81
C GLN A 101 -6.00 -3.83 12.79
N LYS A 102 -5.15 -2.84 12.52
CA LYS A 102 -4.96 -1.68 13.41
C LYS A 102 -6.20 -0.80 13.52
N GLU A 103 -6.94 -0.63 12.43
CA GLU A 103 -8.22 0.07 12.41
C GLU A 103 -9.23 -0.62 13.33
N SER A 104 -9.33 -1.95 13.27
CA SER A 104 -10.22 -2.72 14.15
C SER A 104 -9.84 -2.59 15.63
N GLU A 105 -8.54 -2.64 15.95
CA GLU A 105 -8.02 -2.44 17.30
C GLU A 105 -8.38 -1.04 17.84
N LEU A 106 -8.22 0.00 17.00
CA LEU A 106 -8.58 1.37 17.34
C LEU A 106 -10.10 1.54 17.53
N LYS A 107 -10.93 0.97 16.64
CA LYS A 107 -12.40 1.00 16.80
C LYS A 107 -12.86 0.40 18.12
N VAL A 108 -12.30 -0.75 18.51
CA VAL A 108 -12.61 -1.41 19.79
C VAL A 108 -12.13 -0.56 20.97
N ARG A 109 -10.92 0.01 20.88
CA ARG A 109 -10.38 0.89 21.91
C ARG A 109 -11.23 2.13 22.12
N LEU A 110 -11.64 2.80 21.04
CA LEU A 110 -12.50 3.99 21.13
C LEU A 110 -13.83 3.67 21.80
N ARG A 111 -14.52 2.60 21.36
CA ARG A 111 -15.77 2.13 22.01
C ARG A 111 -15.57 1.89 23.51
N SER A 112 -14.49 1.22 23.89
CA SER A 112 -14.17 0.94 25.28
C SER A 112 -13.91 2.22 26.10
N LEU A 113 -13.32 3.26 25.50
CA LEU A 113 -13.11 4.55 26.16
C LEU A 113 -14.44 5.29 26.35
N ILE A 114 -15.30 5.29 25.34
CA ILE A 114 -16.64 5.89 25.40
C ILE A 114 -17.50 5.21 26.47
N ASP A 115 -17.46 3.88 26.57
CA ASP A 115 -18.23 3.16 27.59
C ASP A 115 -17.71 3.45 29.00
N LYS A 116 -16.38 3.56 29.18
CA LYS A 116 -15.78 4.00 30.45
C LYS A 116 -16.20 5.41 30.82
N GLU A 117 -16.25 6.32 29.85
CA GLU A 117 -16.74 7.68 30.06
C GLU A 117 -18.17 7.68 30.60
N LYS A 118 -19.08 6.97 29.91
CA LYS A 118 -20.49 6.86 30.34
C LYS A 118 -20.62 6.30 31.75
N VAL A 119 -19.83 5.28 32.11
CA VAL A 119 -19.84 4.70 33.48
C VAL A 119 -19.36 5.71 34.52
N ILE A 120 -18.32 6.50 34.21
CA ILE A 120 -17.80 7.53 35.11
C ILE A 120 -18.83 8.66 35.31
N LEU A 121 -19.55 9.04 34.25
CA LEU A 121 -20.55 10.12 34.29
C LEU A 121 -21.90 9.70 34.88
N SER A 122 -22.30 8.43 34.73
CA SER A 122 -23.58 7.91 35.23
C SER A 122 -23.62 7.65 36.74
N ARG A 123 -22.47 7.71 37.44
CA ARG A 123 -22.42 7.63 38.90
C ARG A 123 -23.05 8.89 39.53
N GLN A 124 -24.38 8.87 39.71
CA GLN A 124 -25.13 9.94 40.36
C GLN A 124 -24.55 10.27 41.76
N GLY A 125 -24.32 11.55 42.01
CA GLY A 125 -23.97 12.10 43.34
C GLY A 125 -22.48 12.28 43.64
N ARG A 126 -21.58 11.78 42.79
CA ARG A 126 -20.15 12.15 42.81
C ARG A 126 -19.68 12.29 41.37
N PRO A 127 -19.40 13.52 40.89
CA PRO A 127 -18.63 13.69 39.67
C PRO A 127 -17.43 12.75 39.73
N GLY A 128 -17.14 12.01 38.65
CA GLY A 128 -15.96 11.16 38.59
C GLY A 128 -14.76 11.87 39.22
N THR A 129 -13.99 11.19 40.06
CA THR A 129 -12.88 11.86 40.74
C THR A 129 -12.00 12.53 39.69
N SER A 130 -11.48 13.74 39.97
CA SER A 130 -10.62 14.46 39.01
C SER A 130 -9.50 13.57 38.47
N SER A 131 -9.00 12.64 39.30
CA SER A 131 -8.03 11.62 38.87
C SER A 131 -8.54 10.68 37.76
N SER A 132 -9.77 10.17 37.89
CA SER A 132 -10.37 9.25 36.90
C SER A 132 -10.66 9.94 35.57
N ILE A 133 -11.09 11.20 35.63
CA ILE A 133 -11.30 12.05 34.44
C ILE A 133 -9.95 12.30 33.74
N ASN A 134 -8.91 12.68 34.50
CA ASN A 134 -7.57 12.90 33.96
C ASN A 134 -6.99 11.64 33.30
N SER A 135 -7.12 10.48 33.95
CA SER A 135 -6.67 9.20 33.36
C SER A 135 -7.42 8.86 32.07
N LEU A 136 -8.72 9.16 32.00
CA LEU A 136 -9.50 8.94 30.79
C LEU A 136 -9.06 9.87 29.65
N LYS A 137 -8.80 11.16 29.95
CA LYS A 137 -8.27 12.12 28.97
C LYS A 137 -6.90 11.70 28.45
N GLU A 138 -6.03 11.22 29.34
CA GLU A 138 -4.73 10.66 28.93
C GLU A 138 -4.91 9.43 28.02
N ALA A 139 -5.89 8.57 28.31
CA ALA A 139 -6.18 7.42 27.46
C ALA A 139 -6.69 7.81 26.07
N PHE A 140 -7.52 8.86 25.96
CA PHE A 140 -7.93 9.45 24.68
C PHE A 140 -6.76 10.12 23.94
N LYS A 141 -5.90 10.87 24.64
CA LYS A 141 -4.68 11.43 24.02
C LYS A 141 -3.76 10.34 23.48
N GLN A 142 -3.61 9.23 24.21
CA GLN A 142 -2.83 8.09 23.72
C GLN A 142 -3.49 7.44 22.51
N PHE A 143 -4.83 7.36 22.49
CA PHE A 143 -5.58 6.89 21.32
C PHE A 143 -5.32 7.79 20.09
N GLU A 144 -5.35 9.11 20.22
CA GLU A 144 -5.03 10.04 19.13
C GLU A 144 -3.59 9.87 18.62
N GLN A 145 -2.62 9.65 19.52
CA GLN A 145 -1.24 9.37 19.11
C GLN A 145 -1.14 8.07 18.30
N ASP A 146 -1.85 7.02 18.71
CA ASP A 146 -1.87 5.75 18.00
C ASP A 146 -2.59 5.87 16.65
N LEU A 147 -3.64 6.68 16.56
CA LEU A 147 -4.32 7.04 15.32
C LEU A 147 -3.39 7.79 14.35
N ASN A 148 -2.66 8.79 14.84
CA ASN A 148 -1.66 9.55 14.06
C ASN A 148 -0.53 8.66 13.53
N LYS A 149 -0.09 7.67 14.32
CA LYS A 149 0.87 6.66 13.85
C LYS A 149 0.31 5.90 12.65
N LEU A 150 -0.95 5.44 12.72
CA LEU A 150 -1.61 4.71 11.63
C LEU A 150 -1.78 5.59 10.38
N GLN A 151 -2.15 6.86 10.54
CA GLN A 151 -2.21 7.81 9.44
C GLN A 151 -0.85 7.98 8.75
N LYS A 152 0.23 8.18 9.52
CA LYS A 152 1.59 8.29 8.98
C LYS A 152 2.02 7.01 8.24
N PHE A 153 1.62 5.83 8.74
CA PHE A 153 1.85 4.56 8.06
C PHE A 153 1.18 4.54 6.68
N VAL A 154 -0.10 4.92 6.60
CA VAL A 154 -0.86 5.00 5.34
C VAL A 154 -0.19 5.96 4.35
N GLU A 155 0.12 7.19 4.77
CA GLU A 155 0.71 8.22 3.90
C GLU A 155 2.06 7.80 3.31
N THR A 156 2.89 7.19 4.16
CA THR A 156 4.22 6.73 3.78
C THR A 156 4.12 5.61 2.74
N ASN A 157 3.24 4.63 2.96
CA ASN A 157 3.02 3.52 2.02
C ASN A 157 2.41 4.02 0.71
N GLY A 158 1.39 4.87 0.76
CA GLY A 158 0.75 5.43 -0.44
C GLY A 158 1.74 6.22 -1.30
N THR A 159 2.62 7.00 -0.65
CA THR A 159 3.72 7.68 -1.35
C THR A 159 4.70 6.70 -1.98
N GLY A 160 4.97 5.58 -1.31
CA GLY A 160 5.74 4.49 -1.85
C GLY A 160 5.14 3.90 -3.12
N PHE A 161 3.86 3.52 -3.09
CA PHE A 161 3.16 2.94 -4.25
C PHE A 161 3.19 3.90 -5.45
N ARG A 162 2.88 5.18 -5.23
CA ARG A 162 2.97 6.22 -6.27
C ARG A 162 4.37 6.33 -6.88
N LYS A 163 5.42 6.22 -6.05
CA LYS A 163 6.81 6.35 -6.52
C LYS A 163 7.32 5.10 -7.23
N ILE A 164 6.95 3.90 -6.78
CA ILE A 164 7.40 2.66 -7.45
C ILE A 164 6.68 2.48 -8.79
N LEU A 165 5.40 2.81 -8.88
CA LEU A 165 4.66 2.83 -10.15
C LEU A 165 5.24 3.88 -11.11
N LYS A 166 5.57 5.09 -10.63
CA LYS A 166 6.27 6.09 -11.46
C LYS A 166 7.62 5.60 -11.97
N LYS A 167 8.32 4.79 -11.18
CA LYS A 167 9.59 4.18 -11.59
C LYS A 167 9.39 3.11 -12.66
N TRP A 168 8.36 2.27 -12.51
CA TRP A 168 7.98 1.28 -13.50
C TRP A 168 7.70 1.95 -14.85
N ASP A 169 6.80 2.93 -14.87
CA ASP A 169 6.41 3.68 -16.07
C ASP A 169 7.63 4.32 -16.76
N LYS A 170 8.51 4.97 -15.98
CA LYS A 170 9.72 5.59 -16.54
C LYS A 170 10.67 4.58 -17.18
N ARG A 171 10.77 3.36 -16.65
CA ARG A 171 11.72 2.33 -17.14
C ARG A 171 11.15 1.49 -18.27
N SER A 172 9.83 1.26 -18.27
CA SER A 172 9.11 0.46 -19.25
C SER A 172 8.45 1.30 -20.36
N LYS A 173 8.67 2.62 -20.36
CA LYS A 173 7.98 3.61 -21.22
C LYS A 173 6.46 3.42 -21.24
N SER A 174 5.89 3.02 -20.09
CA SER A 174 4.46 2.74 -19.92
C SER A 174 3.75 3.89 -19.22
N THR A 175 2.42 3.89 -19.29
CA THR A 175 1.51 4.84 -18.62
C THR A 175 0.57 4.11 -17.64
N THR A 176 1.03 3.01 -17.03
CA THR A 176 0.19 2.13 -16.19
C THR A 176 -0.13 2.75 -14.83
N LYS A 177 0.68 3.69 -14.33
CA LYS A 177 0.57 4.23 -12.97
C LYS A 177 -0.82 4.78 -12.64
N GLU A 178 -1.38 5.65 -13.47
CA GLU A 178 -2.59 6.40 -13.12
C GLU A 178 -3.81 5.47 -13.01
N LEU A 179 -3.98 4.59 -14.01
CA LEU A 179 -5.05 3.59 -14.00
C LEU A 179 -4.90 2.61 -12.84
N TYR A 180 -3.68 2.14 -12.56
CA TYR A 180 -3.45 1.20 -11.46
C TYR A 180 -3.69 1.84 -10.09
N LEU A 181 -3.29 3.10 -9.90
CA LEU A 181 -3.60 3.83 -8.67
C LEU A 181 -5.13 3.92 -8.48
N ALA A 182 -5.85 4.42 -9.49
CA ALA A 182 -7.28 4.63 -9.39
C ALA A 182 -8.11 3.35 -9.18
N ARG A 183 -7.65 2.21 -9.72
CA ARG A 183 -8.42 0.95 -9.71
C ARG A 183 -8.00 -0.06 -8.66
N GLN A 184 -6.74 -0.02 -8.22
CA GLN A 184 -6.20 -1.06 -7.35
C GLN A 184 -5.72 -0.48 -6.02
N VAL A 185 -4.97 0.61 -6.05
CA VAL A 185 -4.36 1.18 -4.85
C VAL A 185 -5.36 2.04 -4.10
N ASP A 186 -5.90 3.10 -4.71
CA ASP A 186 -6.72 4.11 -4.05
C ASP A 186 -8.09 3.55 -3.60
N LEU A 187 -8.51 2.39 -4.11
CA LEU A 187 -9.71 1.68 -3.66
C LEU A 187 -9.49 0.85 -2.39
N GLN A 188 -8.24 0.63 -1.96
CA GLN A 188 -8.01 -0.14 -0.73
C GLN A 188 -8.49 0.63 0.49
N PRO A 189 -9.09 -0.04 1.48
CA PRO A 189 -9.50 0.57 2.74
C PRO A 189 -8.40 1.41 3.39
N CYS A 190 -7.15 0.94 3.34
CA CYS A 190 -6.02 1.67 3.91
C CYS A 190 -5.75 3.04 3.30
N PHE A 191 -6.29 3.36 2.11
CA PHE A 191 -6.17 4.68 1.49
C PHE A 191 -7.47 5.48 1.49
N ASN A 192 -8.58 4.90 1.96
CA ASN A 192 -9.77 5.67 2.27
C ASN A 192 -9.58 6.38 3.63
N GLN A 193 -9.76 7.70 3.64
CA GLN A 193 -9.60 8.52 4.83
C GLN A 193 -10.85 8.56 5.72
N ASP A 194 -12.02 8.16 5.22
CA ASP A 194 -13.31 8.33 5.93
C ASP A 194 -13.29 7.75 7.35
N ALA A 195 -12.82 6.50 7.49
CA ALA A 195 -12.78 5.83 8.78
C ALA A 195 -11.77 6.47 9.77
N MET A 196 -10.65 7.00 9.26
CA MET A 196 -9.67 7.68 10.10
C MET A 196 -10.23 9.01 10.63
N VAL A 197 -10.93 9.75 9.77
CA VAL A 197 -11.56 11.03 10.11
C VAL A 197 -12.67 10.82 11.15
N GLU A 198 -13.54 9.84 10.94
CA GLU A 198 -14.60 9.52 11.91
C GLU A 198 -14.04 9.17 13.30
N LEU A 199 -12.98 8.37 13.36
CA LEU A 199 -12.30 8.02 14.61
C LEU A 199 -11.66 9.24 15.29
N ALA A 200 -11.04 10.13 14.51
CA ALA A 200 -10.41 11.35 15.01
C ALA A 200 -11.46 12.33 15.56
N ASP A 201 -12.52 12.60 14.80
CA ASP A 201 -13.59 13.52 15.17
C ASP A 201 -14.31 13.02 16.43
N SER A 202 -14.57 11.72 16.52
CA SER A 202 -15.18 11.12 17.71
C SER A 202 -14.26 11.28 18.94
N ALA A 203 -12.98 10.96 18.83
CA ALA A 203 -12.03 11.13 19.95
C ALA A 203 -11.92 12.60 20.40
N ALA A 204 -11.86 13.54 19.45
CA ALA A 204 -11.82 14.97 19.74
C ALA A 204 -13.10 15.45 20.45
N HIS A 205 -14.27 14.97 20.01
CA HIS A 205 -15.55 15.28 20.66
C HIS A 205 -15.58 14.85 22.13
N HIS A 206 -15.13 13.62 22.43
CA HIS A 206 -15.09 13.10 23.79
C HIS A 206 -14.05 13.82 24.66
N LEU A 207 -12.89 14.18 24.11
CA LEU A 207 -11.88 14.98 24.83
C LEU A 207 -12.43 16.36 25.23
N LEU A 208 -13.10 17.06 24.31
CA LEU A 208 -13.73 18.35 24.57
C LEU A 208 -14.83 18.23 25.65
N GLY A 209 -15.64 17.18 25.60
CA GLY A 209 -16.66 16.90 26.62
C GLY A 209 -16.03 16.72 28.02
N LEU A 210 -14.92 15.99 28.12
CA LEU A 210 -14.20 15.81 29.37
C LEU A 210 -13.53 17.11 29.87
N ASP A 211 -13.07 17.97 28.97
CA ASP A 211 -12.56 19.31 29.29
C ASP A 211 -13.65 20.22 29.87
N ASP A 212 -14.82 20.27 29.22
CA ASP A 212 -15.97 21.07 29.68
C ASP A 212 -16.43 20.65 31.09
N ILE A 213 -16.50 19.34 31.34
CA ILE A 213 -16.89 18.77 32.65
C ILE A 213 -15.86 19.13 33.73
N GLN A 214 -14.56 19.07 33.41
CA GLN A 214 -13.50 19.42 34.35
C GLN A 214 -13.47 20.91 34.68
N GLN A 215 -13.90 21.77 33.75
CA GLN A 215 -13.99 23.22 33.94
C GLN A 215 -15.33 23.69 34.52
N GLY A 216 -16.30 22.78 34.75
CA GLY A 216 -17.63 23.12 35.24
C GLY A 216 -18.46 23.92 34.24
N ARG A 217 -18.14 23.86 32.94
CA ARG A 217 -18.98 24.46 31.89
C ARG A 217 -20.17 23.55 31.59
N PRO A 218 -21.37 24.12 31.34
CA PRO A 218 -22.47 23.33 30.79
C PRO A 218 -22.03 22.75 29.44
N SER A 219 -22.20 21.43 29.28
CA SER A 219 -21.82 20.66 28.08
C SER A 219 -22.29 21.38 26.81
N SER A 220 -21.34 21.77 25.96
CA SER A 220 -21.61 22.52 24.73
C SER A 220 -21.99 21.64 23.53
N ALA A 221 -22.27 20.34 23.74
CA ALA A 221 -22.53 19.40 22.65
C ALA A 221 -23.79 19.79 21.85
N PRO A 222 -23.69 20.08 20.54
CA PRO A 222 -24.84 20.13 19.68
C PRO A 222 -25.36 18.70 19.53
N SER A 223 -26.64 18.51 19.81
CA SER A 223 -27.38 17.30 19.50
C SER A 223 -27.31 16.99 17.99
N SER A 224 -26.75 15.83 17.63
CA SER A 224 -26.89 15.05 16.38
C SER A 224 -26.90 15.77 15.02
N PRO A 225 -26.11 15.32 14.03
CA PRO A 225 -26.51 15.42 12.63
C PRO A 225 -27.17 14.10 12.20
N VAL A 226 -28.51 14.08 12.20
CA VAL A 226 -29.25 13.19 11.28
C VAL A 226 -29.29 13.91 9.94
N SER A 227 -28.51 13.44 8.97
CA SER A 227 -28.85 13.60 7.56
C SER A 227 -28.17 12.52 6.73
N SER A 228 -28.88 11.40 6.58
CA SER A 228 -28.67 10.42 5.53
C SER A 228 -28.86 11.09 4.16
N LYS A 229 -27.79 11.17 3.38
CA LYS A 229 -27.87 11.51 1.95
C LYS A 229 -27.90 10.19 1.15
N PRO A 230 -28.81 10.00 0.18
CA PRO A 230 -28.84 8.79 -0.63
C PRO A 230 -27.69 8.79 -1.64
N ALA A 231 -27.11 7.61 -1.87
CA ALA A 231 -26.10 7.35 -2.88
C ALA A 231 -26.63 7.65 -4.29
N PRO A 232 -25.83 8.25 -5.20
CA PRO A 232 -26.21 8.34 -6.60
C PRO A 232 -26.07 6.98 -7.26
N ALA A 233 -27.11 6.55 -7.97
CA ALA A 233 -27.07 5.40 -8.85
C ALA A 233 -26.06 5.65 -9.99
N HIS A 234 -25.03 4.80 -10.08
CA HIS A 234 -24.15 4.77 -11.23
C HIS A 234 -24.89 4.17 -12.44
N SER A 235 -25.17 5.01 -13.43
CA SER A 235 -25.54 4.53 -14.76
C SER A 235 -24.30 3.94 -15.45
N TYR A 236 -24.45 2.76 -16.04
CA TYR A 236 -23.43 2.11 -16.83
C TYR A 236 -23.17 2.92 -18.10
N ALA A 237 -21.99 3.56 -18.19
CA ALA A 237 -21.45 4.06 -19.44
C ALA A 237 -20.76 2.90 -20.19
N PRO A 238 -20.84 2.85 -21.53
CA PRO A 238 -20.17 1.80 -22.30
C PRO A 238 -18.64 1.93 -22.19
N SER A 239 -17.98 0.79 -22.07
CA SER A 239 -16.53 0.65 -21.85
C SER A 239 -15.71 1.26 -22.99
N SER A 240 -14.69 2.05 -22.63
CA SER A 240 -13.72 2.66 -23.55
C SER A 240 -12.87 1.60 -24.26
N PRO A 241 -12.34 1.82 -25.48
CA PRO A 241 -11.51 0.84 -26.21
C PRO A 241 -10.29 0.34 -25.42
N MET A 242 -9.71 1.17 -24.54
CA MET A 242 -8.63 0.73 -23.64
C MET A 242 -9.09 -0.18 -22.50
N GLN A 243 -10.38 -0.16 -22.14
CA GLN A 243 -10.98 -1.09 -21.18
C GLN A 243 -11.03 -2.50 -21.79
N GLN A 244 -11.46 -2.60 -23.05
CA GLN A 244 -11.51 -3.87 -23.79
C GLN A 244 -10.14 -4.50 -23.88
N GLN A 245 -9.12 -3.68 -24.17
CA GLN A 245 -7.74 -4.14 -24.23
C GLN A 245 -7.19 -4.60 -22.85
N MET A 246 -7.75 -4.13 -21.74
CA MET A 246 -7.38 -4.58 -20.39
C MET A 246 -8.15 -5.84 -19.98
N ASP A 247 -9.42 -5.93 -20.34
CA ASP A 247 -10.26 -7.11 -20.12
C ASP A 247 -9.73 -8.31 -20.94
N GLU A 248 -9.23 -8.06 -22.16
CA GLU A 248 -8.51 -9.05 -22.98
C GLU A 248 -7.21 -9.51 -22.30
N LEU A 249 -6.45 -8.60 -21.68
CA LEU A 249 -5.22 -8.95 -20.94
C LEU A 249 -5.48 -9.70 -19.64
N GLU A 250 -6.57 -9.39 -18.92
CA GLU A 250 -7.02 -10.16 -17.76
C GLU A 250 -7.45 -11.57 -18.17
N THR A 251 -8.11 -11.69 -19.32
CA THR A 251 -8.52 -12.97 -19.91
C THR A 251 -7.30 -13.79 -20.34
N ASP A 252 -6.30 -13.18 -20.98
CA ASP A 252 -5.07 -13.84 -21.39
C ASP A 252 -4.22 -14.28 -20.19
N LEU A 253 -4.17 -13.48 -19.13
CA LEU A 253 -3.48 -13.85 -17.88
C LEU A 253 -4.16 -15.03 -17.18
N PHE A 254 -5.50 -15.03 -17.14
CA PHE A 254 -6.28 -16.13 -16.58
C PHE A 254 -6.09 -17.42 -17.38
N ASN A 255 -6.08 -17.32 -18.72
CA ASN A 255 -5.83 -18.44 -19.62
C ASN A 255 -4.40 -19.00 -19.48
N ALA A 256 -3.40 -18.13 -19.36
CA ALA A 256 -2.01 -18.54 -19.18
C ALA A 256 -1.79 -19.27 -17.84
N LEU A 257 -2.42 -18.80 -16.76
CA LEU A 257 -2.38 -19.46 -15.44
C LEU A 257 -3.06 -20.83 -15.48
N THR A 258 -4.21 -20.92 -16.16
CA THR A 258 -4.98 -22.18 -16.29
C THR A 258 -4.24 -23.20 -17.17
N ALA A 259 -3.63 -22.75 -18.27
CA ALA A 259 -2.82 -23.60 -19.15
C ALA A 259 -1.57 -24.15 -18.44
N ASN A 260 -0.95 -23.34 -17.57
CA ASN A 260 0.22 -23.78 -16.79
C ASN A 260 -0.17 -24.79 -15.68
N GLN A 261 -1.36 -24.65 -15.09
CA GLN A 261 -1.89 -25.65 -14.16
C GLN A 261 -2.24 -26.97 -14.87
N ALA A 262 -2.84 -26.93 -16.06
CA ALA A 262 -3.13 -28.11 -16.86
C ALA A 262 -1.86 -28.84 -17.33
N SER A 263 -0.82 -28.09 -17.73
CA SER A 263 0.48 -28.64 -18.14
C SER A 263 1.23 -29.31 -16.99
N ARG A 264 1.03 -28.82 -15.76
CA ARG A 264 1.64 -29.38 -14.55
C ARG A 264 0.93 -30.66 -14.09
N ALA A 265 -0.38 -30.78 -14.33
CA ALA A 265 -1.16 -31.98 -14.01
C ALA A 265 -0.85 -33.17 -14.94
N GLN A 266 -0.40 -32.92 -16.18
CA GLN A 266 -0.03 -33.98 -17.12
C GLN A 266 1.39 -34.54 -16.93
N ARG A 267 2.25 -33.89 -16.15
CA ARG A 267 3.60 -34.39 -15.80
C ARG A 267 3.64 -35.21 -14.51
N THR A 268 2.49 -35.42 -13.87
CA THR A 268 2.36 -36.18 -12.62
C THR A 268 1.41 -37.36 -12.83
N VAL A 269 1.73 -38.23 -13.77
CA VAL A 269 1.21 -39.60 -13.76
C VAL A 269 2.42 -40.51 -14.04
N PRO A 270 2.74 -41.45 -13.14
CA PRO A 270 3.89 -42.35 -13.29
C PRO A 270 3.72 -43.34 -14.44
#